data_AF-A0A2V8TGY8-F1
#
_entry.id   AF-A0A2V8TGY8-F1
#
_cell.length_a   1.000
_cell.length_b   1.000
_cell.length_c   1.000
_cell.angle_alpha   90.00
_cell.angle_beta   90.00
_cell.angle_gamma   90.00
#
_symmetry.space_group_name_H-M   'P 1'
#
loop_
_entity.id
_entity.type
_entity.pdbx_description
1 polymer ?
#
loop_
_entity_poly.entity_id
_entity_poly.type
_entity_poly.pdbx_seq_one_letter_code
_entity_poly.pdbx_strand_id
1 'polypeptide(L)'
;GGPNGNAYDSQGRLYTCEFRQRRVTRTSKNGKVEILAARFQGKRLNAPNDIVVRRDGQVYFTDPAFGNQEDTRELDFFGVYHITPKGDLELAAKWKTRPNGVTLSPNGRVLYVADSDARCIRAYDLDRAGAVSNERVVIDQIPGVPDGIRTDEKGNLYVAAKTVCIYSPEAKLLGTIELSETPSNVSFGDGDLESLFITARTSVYRVRMGVKGASQN
;
A
#
# COMPACT_ATOMS: atom_id res chain seq x y z
N GLY A 1 -6.34 -16.72 -8.66
CA GLY A 1 -6.41 -15.56 -7.75
C GLY A 1 -5.10 -14.80 -7.73
N GLY A 2 -4.05 -15.36 -7.14
CA GLY A 2 -2.81 -14.63 -6.88
C GLY A 2 -3.03 -13.39 -6.01
N PRO A 3 -3.69 -13.52 -4.85
CA PRO A 3 -3.88 -12.39 -3.94
C PRO A 3 -2.51 -11.90 -3.44
N ASN A 4 -2.38 -10.58 -3.29
CA ASN A 4 -1.19 -9.94 -2.77
C ASN A 4 -1.58 -9.01 -1.60
N GLY A 5 -1.60 -7.69 -1.79
CA GLY A 5 -2.04 -6.73 -0.78
C GLY A 5 -3.51 -6.82 -0.45
N ASN A 6 -3.82 -6.55 0.82
CA ASN A 6 -5.17 -6.62 1.39
C ASN A 6 -5.43 -5.45 2.33
N ALA A 7 -6.67 -4.96 2.34
CA ALA A 7 -7.13 -3.95 3.29
C ALA A 7 -8.57 -4.22 3.71
N TYR A 8 -8.95 -3.81 4.91
CA TYR A 8 -10.36 -3.74 5.31
C TYR A 8 -10.83 -2.31 5.29
N ASP A 9 -12.14 -2.10 5.09
CA ASP A 9 -12.78 -0.82 5.39
C ASP A 9 -13.50 -0.84 6.75
N SER A 10 -14.08 0.31 7.12
CA SER A 10 -14.87 0.49 8.36
C SER A 10 -16.13 -0.38 8.44
N GLN A 11 -16.58 -0.91 7.30
CA GLN A 11 -17.71 -1.83 7.22
C GLN A 11 -17.27 -3.29 7.33
N GLY A 12 -15.96 -3.57 7.46
CA GLY A 12 -15.41 -4.91 7.53
C GLY A 12 -15.47 -5.67 6.20
N ARG A 13 -15.48 -4.95 5.07
CA ARG A 13 -15.32 -5.55 3.73
C ARG A 13 -13.84 -5.67 3.42
N LEU A 14 -13.43 -6.79 2.83
CA LEU A 14 -12.05 -7.07 2.45
C LEU A 14 -11.79 -6.61 1.02
N TYR A 15 -10.75 -5.81 0.80
CA TYR A 15 -10.26 -5.40 -0.50
C TYR A 15 -8.99 -6.17 -0.79
N THR A 16 -8.88 -6.71 -2.00
CA THR A 16 -7.76 -7.57 -2.38
C THR A 16 -7.21 -7.16 -3.75
N CYS A 17 -5.90 -6.97 -3.82
CA CYS A 17 -5.16 -6.92 -5.07
C CYS A 17 -4.91 -8.34 -5.57
N GLU A 18 -5.51 -8.71 -6.71
CA GLU A 18 -5.32 -10.01 -7.35
C GLU A 18 -4.29 -9.90 -8.49
N PHE A 19 -3.01 -9.97 -8.11
CA PHE A 19 -1.85 -9.85 -9.00
C PHE A 19 -1.97 -10.69 -10.28
N ARG A 20 -2.33 -11.97 -10.16
CA ARG A 20 -2.41 -12.88 -11.34
C ARG A 20 -3.62 -12.60 -12.23
N GLN A 21 -4.74 -12.21 -11.64
CA GLN A 21 -5.97 -11.89 -12.39
C GLN A 21 -5.98 -10.46 -12.92
N ARG A 22 -5.03 -9.63 -12.49
CA ARG A 22 -4.86 -8.22 -12.90
C ARG A 22 -6.10 -7.40 -12.57
N ARG A 23 -6.59 -7.53 -11.32
CA ARG A 23 -7.80 -6.86 -10.84
C ARG A 23 -7.75 -6.56 -9.35
N VAL A 24 -8.57 -5.61 -8.93
CA VAL A 24 -8.89 -5.29 -7.52
C VAL A 24 -10.30 -5.77 -7.25
N THR A 25 -10.49 -6.49 -6.15
CA THR A 25 -11.79 -7.02 -5.73
C THR A 25 -12.17 -6.57 -4.33
N ARG A 26 -13.48 -6.59 -4.05
CA ARG A 26 -14.06 -6.39 -2.73
C ARG A 26 -14.92 -7.57 -2.34
N THR A 27 -14.65 -8.15 -1.18
CA THR A 27 -15.38 -9.26 -0.59
C THR A 27 -16.23 -8.74 0.58
N SER A 28 -17.55 -8.86 0.50
CA SER A 28 -18.46 -8.51 1.59
C SER A 28 -18.44 -9.57 2.70
N LYS A 29 -19.02 -9.24 3.87
CA LYS A 29 -19.06 -10.14 5.05
C LYS A 29 -19.70 -11.51 4.77
N ASN A 30 -20.62 -11.59 3.80
CA ASN A 30 -21.24 -12.85 3.37
C ASN A 30 -20.44 -13.61 2.31
N GLY A 31 -19.20 -13.19 2.01
CA GLY A 31 -18.32 -13.83 1.04
C GLY A 31 -18.55 -13.48 -0.43
N LYS A 32 -19.51 -12.60 -0.76
CA LYS A 32 -19.72 -12.16 -2.15
C LYS A 32 -18.54 -11.31 -2.62
N VAL A 33 -17.95 -11.69 -3.75
CA VAL A 33 -16.84 -10.98 -4.40
C VAL A 33 -17.35 -10.09 -5.52
N GLU A 34 -16.93 -8.83 -5.51
CA GLU A 34 -17.18 -7.81 -6.52
C GLU A 34 -15.85 -7.38 -7.15
N ILE A 35 -15.82 -7.18 -8.47
CA ILE A 35 -14.66 -6.61 -9.15
C ILE A 35 -14.81 -5.10 -9.14
N LEU A 36 -13.85 -4.40 -8.53
CA LEU A 36 -13.85 -2.94 -8.49
C LEU A 36 -13.07 -2.34 -9.67
N ALA A 37 -11.96 -2.97 -10.04
CA ALA A 37 -11.13 -2.50 -11.14
C ALA A 37 -10.43 -3.68 -11.82
N ALA A 38 -10.39 -3.68 -13.15
CA ALA A 38 -9.64 -4.67 -13.95
C ALA A 38 -9.05 -4.07 -15.24
N ARG A 39 -9.57 -2.92 -15.67
CA ARG A 39 -9.12 -2.21 -16.86
C ARG A 39 -9.06 -0.72 -16.60
N PHE A 40 -8.13 -0.06 -17.27
CA PHE A 40 -8.01 1.39 -17.33
C PHE A 40 -7.86 1.81 -18.79
N GLN A 41 -8.71 2.72 -19.27
CA GLN A 41 -8.72 3.19 -20.66
C GLN A 41 -8.72 2.04 -21.70
N GLY A 42 -9.57 1.03 -21.46
CA GLY A 42 -9.71 -0.16 -22.32
C GLY A 42 -8.65 -1.25 -22.14
N LYS A 43 -7.49 -0.92 -21.57
CA LYS A 43 -6.38 -1.85 -21.33
C LYS A 43 -6.48 -2.52 -19.97
N ARG A 44 -5.99 -3.75 -19.82
CA ARG A 44 -5.88 -4.42 -18.51
C ARG A 44 -4.90 -3.68 -17.61
N LEU A 45 -5.23 -3.58 -16.32
CA LEU A 45 -4.25 -3.17 -15.28
C LEU A 45 -3.01 -4.06 -15.36
N ASN A 46 -1.85 -3.59 -14.95
CA ASN A 46 -0.58 -4.32 -15.05
C ASN A 46 -0.57 -5.59 -14.19
N ALA A 47 -0.58 -5.43 -12.87
CA ALA A 47 -0.82 -6.44 -11.85
C ALA A 47 -0.91 -5.72 -10.49
N PRO A 48 -2.12 -5.45 -9.97
CA PRO A 48 -2.28 -4.76 -8.70
C PRO A 48 -1.50 -5.44 -7.57
N ASN A 49 -0.81 -4.64 -6.74
CA ASN A 49 0.11 -5.13 -5.72
C ASN A 49 -0.38 -4.85 -4.30
N ASP A 50 -0.39 -3.59 -3.88
CA ASP A 50 -0.81 -3.20 -2.53
C ASP A 50 -1.98 -2.22 -2.54
N ILE A 51 -2.69 -2.10 -1.41
CA ILE A 51 -3.96 -1.36 -1.31
C ILE A 51 -4.18 -0.75 0.07
N VAL A 52 -4.74 0.45 0.09
CA VAL A 52 -5.22 1.12 1.31
C VAL A 52 -6.61 1.70 1.08
N VAL A 53 -7.44 1.68 2.12
CA VAL A 53 -8.77 2.29 2.12
C VAL A 53 -8.77 3.43 3.13
N ARG A 54 -9.22 4.61 2.71
CA ARG A 54 -9.45 5.78 3.55
C ARG A 54 -10.81 5.64 4.24
N ARG A 55 -10.96 6.22 5.43
CA ARG A 55 -12.19 6.14 6.25
C ARG A 55 -13.49 6.51 5.53
N ASP A 56 -13.42 7.41 4.55
CA ASP A 56 -14.56 7.87 3.75
C ASP A 56 -14.79 7.04 2.47
N GLY A 57 -14.12 5.90 2.33
CA GLY A 57 -14.33 4.93 1.26
C GLY A 57 -13.49 5.15 0.02
N GLN A 58 -12.57 6.13 0.01
CA GLN A 58 -11.58 6.24 -1.05
C GLN A 58 -10.60 5.07 -0.99
N VAL A 59 -10.28 4.48 -2.13
CA VAL A 59 -9.36 3.35 -2.22
C VAL A 59 -8.17 3.73 -3.08
N TYR A 60 -6.97 3.48 -2.60
CA TYR A 60 -5.74 3.67 -3.38
C TYR A 60 -4.99 2.36 -3.50
N PHE A 61 -4.49 2.06 -4.70
CA PHE A 61 -3.72 0.85 -4.95
C PHE A 61 -2.61 1.06 -5.97
N THR A 62 -1.62 0.18 -5.97
CA THR A 62 -0.44 0.24 -6.85
C THR A 62 -0.46 -0.86 -7.89
N ASP A 63 0.11 -0.58 -9.07
CA ASP A 63 0.05 -1.45 -10.25
C ASP A 63 1.42 -1.66 -10.96
N PRO A 64 2.38 -2.35 -10.30
CA PRO A 64 3.78 -2.42 -10.73
C PRO A 64 4.18 -3.56 -11.69
N ALA A 65 3.36 -4.61 -11.88
CA ALA A 65 3.73 -5.80 -12.66
C ALA A 65 5.14 -6.39 -12.38
N PHE A 66 5.43 -6.71 -11.12
CA PHE A 66 6.65 -7.45 -10.81
C PHE A 66 6.71 -8.82 -11.51
N GLY A 67 7.92 -9.37 -11.64
CA GLY A 67 8.15 -10.71 -12.17
C GLY A 67 7.59 -10.89 -13.58
N ASN A 68 6.97 -12.04 -13.83
CA ASN A 68 6.47 -12.41 -15.16
C ASN A 68 5.24 -11.63 -15.64
N GLN A 69 4.65 -10.76 -14.80
CA GLN A 69 3.56 -9.90 -15.26
C GLN A 69 4.06 -8.77 -16.16
N GLU A 70 5.33 -8.37 -16.00
CA GLU A 70 5.97 -7.32 -16.79
C GLU A 70 5.85 -7.59 -18.30
N ASP A 71 6.12 -8.83 -18.71
CA ASP A 71 6.13 -9.27 -20.11
C ASP A 71 4.75 -9.21 -20.78
N THR A 72 3.67 -9.11 -19.98
CA THR A 72 2.28 -9.14 -20.48
C THR A 72 1.54 -7.82 -20.26
N ARG A 73 2.22 -6.76 -19.82
CA ARG A 73 1.61 -5.45 -19.61
C ARG A 73 1.00 -4.90 -20.90
N GLU A 74 -0.15 -4.24 -20.75
CA GLU A 74 -0.79 -3.51 -21.84
C GLU A 74 -0.58 -1.99 -21.72
N LEU A 75 -0.36 -1.51 -20.49
CA LEU A 75 -0.05 -0.11 -20.17
C LEU A 75 1.46 0.12 -20.29
N ASP A 76 1.86 1.30 -20.79
CA ASP A 76 3.25 1.72 -20.99
C ASP A 76 3.86 2.45 -19.77
N PHE A 77 3.20 2.31 -18.61
CA PHE A 77 3.55 2.94 -17.34
C PHE A 77 3.13 2.07 -16.17
N PHE A 78 3.66 2.39 -14.98
CA PHE A 78 3.18 1.85 -13.71
C PHE A 78 2.32 2.88 -13.00
N GLY A 79 1.20 2.44 -12.41
CA GLY A 79 0.18 3.34 -11.89
C GLY A 79 0.05 3.28 -10.37
N VAL A 80 -0.23 4.44 -9.78
CA VAL A 80 -0.98 4.54 -8.53
C VAL A 80 -2.39 4.96 -8.91
N TYR A 81 -3.38 4.19 -8.50
CA TYR A 81 -4.78 4.41 -8.86
C TYR A 81 -5.62 4.77 -7.65
N HIS A 82 -6.71 5.47 -7.91
CA HIS A 82 -7.72 5.90 -6.96
C HIS A 82 -9.08 5.34 -7.41
N ILE A 83 -9.79 4.64 -6.54
CA ILE A 83 -11.19 4.26 -6.75
C ILE A 83 -12.04 5.14 -5.84
N THR A 84 -12.90 5.96 -6.44
CA THR A 84 -13.79 6.87 -5.71
C THR A 84 -14.84 6.09 -4.93
N PRO A 85 -15.58 6.68 -3.96
CA PRO A 85 -16.59 5.95 -3.20
C PRO A 85 -17.80 5.57 -4.08
N LYS A 86 -17.91 6.20 -5.26
CA LYS A 86 -18.89 5.88 -6.30
C LYS A 86 -18.47 4.71 -7.19
N GLY A 87 -17.20 4.29 -7.11
CA GLY A 87 -16.65 3.20 -7.91
C GLY A 87 -15.91 3.64 -9.18
N ASP A 88 -15.70 4.94 -9.38
CA ASP A 88 -14.95 5.44 -10.54
C ASP A 88 -13.45 5.17 -10.35
N LEU A 89 -12.78 4.68 -11.40
CA LEU A 89 -11.34 4.44 -11.40
C LEU A 89 -10.60 5.61 -12.04
N GLU A 90 -9.72 6.24 -11.27
CA GLU A 90 -8.90 7.37 -11.65
C GLU A 90 -7.41 7.02 -11.54
N LEU A 91 -6.59 7.61 -12.43
CA LEU A 91 -5.14 7.52 -12.32
C LEU A 91 -4.65 8.64 -11.39
N ALA A 92 -4.15 8.26 -10.21
CA ALA A 92 -3.61 9.21 -9.26
C ALA A 92 -2.18 9.64 -9.67
N ALA A 93 -1.33 8.69 -10.01
CA ALA A 93 0.03 8.99 -10.47
C ALA A 93 0.51 8.01 -11.55
N LYS A 94 1.24 8.55 -12.53
CA LYS A 94 1.82 7.81 -13.67
C LYS A 94 3.34 7.76 -13.52
N TRP A 95 3.92 6.58 -13.31
CA TRP A 95 5.35 6.41 -13.06
C TRP A 95 6.05 5.59 -14.15
N LYS A 96 7.38 5.76 -14.21
CA LYS A 96 8.30 4.91 -14.98
C LYS A 96 8.98 3.85 -14.12
N THR A 97 8.97 4.03 -12.81
CA THR A 97 9.43 3.09 -11.78
C THR A 97 8.24 2.39 -11.12
N ARG A 98 8.49 1.26 -10.45
CA ARG A 98 7.43 0.40 -9.88
C ARG A 98 6.93 0.89 -8.50
N PRO A 99 5.67 1.36 -8.39
CA PRO A 99 5.03 1.66 -7.11
C PRO A 99 4.66 0.36 -6.39
N ASN A 100 4.88 0.28 -5.08
CA ASN A 100 4.67 -0.94 -4.33
C ASN A 100 3.77 -0.73 -3.10
N GLY A 101 4.30 -0.72 -1.88
CA GLY A 101 3.50 -0.46 -0.69
C GLY A 101 2.80 0.90 -0.73
N VAL A 102 1.59 0.96 -0.20
CA VAL A 102 0.79 2.19 -0.13
C VAL A 102 0.11 2.33 1.22
N THR A 103 0.16 3.53 1.79
CA THR A 103 -0.51 3.83 3.05
C THR A 103 -0.88 5.31 3.16
N LEU A 104 -1.62 5.68 4.20
CA LEU A 104 -2.06 7.05 4.43
C LEU A 104 -1.46 7.59 5.71
N SER A 105 -1.24 8.90 5.81
CA SER A 105 -1.04 9.55 7.12
C SER A 105 -2.21 9.29 8.08
N PRO A 106 -2.03 9.43 9.41
CA PRO A 106 -3.09 9.14 10.40
C PRO A 106 -4.37 9.95 10.23
N ASN A 107 -4.26 11.17 9.69
CA ASN A 107 -5.39 12.05 9.41
C ASN A 107 -5.97 11.86 7.99
N GLY A 108 -5.44 10.92 7.21
CA GLY A 108 -5.89 10.62 5.85
C GLY A 108 -5.60 11.70 4.79
N ARG A 109 -4.75 12.69 5.09
CA ARG A 109 -4.48 13.84 4.20
C ARG A 109 -3.22 13.69 3.34
N VAL A 110 -2.39 12.69 3.60
CA VAL A 110 -1.20 12.39 2.80
C VAL A 110 -1.25 10.92 2.38
N LEU A 111 -1.03 10.65 1.10
CA LEU A 111 -0.82 9.32 0.55
C LEU A 111 0.69 9.07 0.45
N TYR A 112 1.17 8.00 1.06
CA TYR A 112 2.56 7.53 0.93
C TYR A 112 2.59 6.32 0.00
N VAL A 113 3.56 6.30 -0.91
CA VAL A 113 3.77 5.21 -1.85
C VAL A 113 5.25 4.86 -1.92
N ALA A 114 5.58 3.60 -1.70
CA ALA A 114 6.93 3.10 -1.89
C ALA A 114 7.25 2.99 -3.39
N ASP A 115 8.42 3.49 -3.78
CA ASP A 115 9.00 3.29 -5.10
C ASP A 115 10.13 2.25 -4.98
N SER A 116 9.83 1.01 -5.37
CA SER A 116 10.77 -0.10 -5.20
C SER A 116 12.03 0.07 -6.03
N ASP A 117 11.92 0.61 -7.25
CA ASP A 117 13.07 0.77 -8.14
C ASP A 117 13.94 1.96 -7.72
N ALA A 118 13.32 3.08 -7.30
CA ALA A 118 14.05 4.26 -6.85
C ALA A 118 14.50 4.20 -5.39
N ARG A 119 14.07 3.18 -4.63
CA ARG A 119 14.37 2.97 -3.20
C ARG A 119 14.03 4.18 -2.34
N CYS A 120 12.84 4.72 -2.55
CA CYS A 120 12.35 5.89 -1.83
C CYS A 120 10.86 5.75 -1.48
N ILE A 121 10.38 6.62 -0.59
CA ILE A 121 8.95 6.85 -0.36
C ILE A 121 8.58 8.19 -0.97
N ARG A 122 7.56 8.18 -1.83
CA ARG A 122 6.91 9.38 -2.34
C ARG A 122 5.66 9.68 -1.51
N ALA A 123 5.35 10.96 -1.38
CA ALA A 123 4.17 11.46 -0.70
C ALA A 123 3.36 12.38 -1.61
N TYR A 124 2.04 12.36 -1.45
CA TYR A 124 1.10 13.21 -2.14
C TYR A 124 0.12 13.79 -1.12
N ASP A 125 -0.23 15.07 -1.26
CA ASP A 125 -1.33 15.64 -0.51
C ASP A 125 -2.66 15.18 -1.12
N LEU A 126 -3.61 14.83 -0.25
CA LEU A 126 -4.96 14.43 -0.62
C LEU A 126 -5.95 15.53 -0.25
N ASP A 127 -6.79 15.90 -1.20
CA ASP A 127 -7.96 16.72 -0.93
C ASP A 127 -9.14 15.88 -0.41
N ARG A 128 -10.28 16.55 -0.20
CA ARG A 128 -11.52 15.90 0.24
C ARG A 128 -12.09 14.94 -0.81
N ALA A 129 -11.93 15.25 -2.10
CA ALA A 129 -12.36 14.39 -3.20
C ALA A 129 -11.42 13.20 -3.42
N GLY A 130 -10.28 13.15 -2.72
CA GLY A 130 -9.29 12.09 -2.84
C GLY A 130 -8.27 12.33 -3.96
N ALA A 131 -8.28 13.50 -4.59
CA ALA A 131 -7.33 13.86 -5.63
C ALA A 131 -5.95 14.12 -5.02
N VAL A 132 -4.91 13.65 -5.73
CA VAL A 132 -3.51 13.82 -5.32
C VAL A 132 -2.93 15.12 -5.86
N SER A 133 -2.06 15.75 -5.07
CA SER A 133 -1.27 16.91 -5.45
C SER A 133 0.06 16.95 -4.70
N ASN A 134 0.95 17.90 -5.04
CA ASN A 134 2.20 18.15 -4.30
C ASN A 134 3.08 16.91 -4.13
N GLU A 135 3.33 16.17 -5.22
CA GLU A 135 4.25 15.04 -5.22
C GLU A 135 5.62 15.46 -4.68
N ARG A 136 6.16 14.66 -3.76
CA ARG A 136 7.49 14.84 -3.19
C ARG A 136 8.09 13.52 -2.74
N VAL A 137 9.41 13.39 -2.82
CA VAL A 137 10.13 12.31 -2.13
C VAL A 137 10.32 12.74 -0.68
N VAL A 138 9.87 11.92 0.28
CA VAL A 138 9.99 12.21 1.72
C VAL A 138 11.09 11.41 2.39
N ILE A 139 11.37 10.21 1.91
CA ILE A 139 12.45 9.35 2.40
C ILE A 139 13.16 8.80 1.16
N ASP A 140 14.48 8.92 1.09
CA ASP A 140 15.30 8.39 0.00
C ASP A 140 16.36 7.41 0.52
N GLN A 141 17.10 6.80 -0.41
CA GLN A 141 18.23 5.92 -0.13
C GLN A 141 17.93 4.79 0.86
N ILE A 142 16.71 4.25 0.82
CA ILE A 142 16.29 3.19 1.74
C ILE A 142 17.19 1.96 1.56
N PRO A 143 17.76 1.41 2.64
CA PRO A 143 18.52 0.17 2.57
C PRO A 143 17.63 -1.00 2.14
N GLY A 144 17.90 -1.55 0.95
CA GLY A 144 17.10 -2.60 0.34
C GLY A 144 16.04 -2.07 -0.61
N VAL A 145 15.10 -2.92 -0.99
CA VAL A 145 13.98 -2.55 -1.88
C VAL A 145 12.75 -2.33 -1.00
N PRO A 146 12.21 -1.10 -0.90
CA PRO A 146 11.01 -0.87 -0.11
C PRO A 146 9.82 -1.59 -0.76
N ASP A 147 9.11 -2.34 0.07
CA ASP A 147 7.96 -3.17 -0.29
C ASP A 147 6.71 -2.61 0.40
N GLY A 148 6.06 -3.35 1.30
CA GLY A 148 4.92 -2.87 2.08
C GLY A 148 5.27 -1.81 3.12
N ILE A 149 4.34 -0.87 3.32
CA ILE A 149 4.50 0.26 4.26
C ILE A 149 3.26 0.49 5.11
N ARG A 150 3.44 1.01 6.32
CA ARG A 150 2.32 1.34 7.23
C ARG A 150 2.64 2.50 8.16
N THR A 151 1.65 3.34 8.47
CA THR A 151 1.79 4.39 9.49
C THR A 151 1.21 3.97 10.84
N ASP A 152 1.81 4.47 11.91
CA ASP A 152 1.22 4.45 13.25
C ASP A 152 0.41 5.71 13.58
N GLU A 153 -0.24 5.75 14.75
CA GLU A 153 -1.07 6.88 15.20
C GLU A 153 -0.29 8.19 15.41
N LYS A 154 1.03 8.13 15.58
CA LYS A 154 1.93 9.29 15.73
C LYS A 154 2.44 9.80 14.38
N GLY A 155 2.14 9.08 13.29
CA GLY A 155 2.58 9.40 11.95
C GLY A 155 3.97 8.86 11.60
N ASN A 156 4.56 7.99 12.43
CA ASN A 156 5.78 7.31 12.03
C ASN A 156 5.47 6.33 10.90
N LEU A 157 6.38 6.20 9.95
CA LEU A 157 6.25 5.32 8.80
C LEU A 157 7.16 4.09 8.95
N TYR A 158 6.53 2.92 8.93
CA TYR A 158 7.16 1.62 8.94
C TYR A 158 7.32 1.14 7.50
N VAL A 159 8.53 0.78 7.11
CA VAL A 159 8.87 0.39 5.75
C VAL A 159 9.54 -0.98 5.77
N ALA A 160 8.88 -2.00 5.22
CA ALA A 160 9.52 -3.28 4.93
C ALA A 160 10.51 -3.08 3.77
N ALA A 161 11.79 -3.36 4.01
CA ALA A 161 12.85 -3.30 2.99
C ALA A 161 13.89 -4.40 3.26
N LYS A 162 15.19 -4.07 3.39
CA LYS A 162 16.19 -5.03 3.87
C LYS A 162 15.84 -5.54 5.28
N THR A 163 15.36 -4.62 6.11
CA THR A 163 14.81 -4.79 7.46
C THR A 163 13.54 -3.95 7.54
N VAL A 164 12.83 -3.92 8.67
CA VAL A 164 11.75 -2.93 8.84
C VAL A 164 12.36 -1.64 9.37
N CYS A 165 12.39 -0.58 8.55
CA CYS A 165 12.84 0.75 8.96
C CYS A 165 11.67 1.56 9.51
N ILE A 166 11.89 2.31 10.60
CA ILE A 166 10.89 3.18 11.22
C ILE A 166 11.35 4.63 11.08
N TYR A 167 10.58 5.45 10.37
CA TYR A 167 10.87 6.87 10.16
C TYR A 167 9.87 7.74 10.91
N SER A 168 10.32 8.87 11.47
CA SER A 168 9.43 9.89 12.05
C SER A 168 8.60 10.60 10.96
N PRO A 169 7.57 11.38 11.32
CA PRO A 169 6.83 12.23 10.37
C PRO A 169 7.73 13.21 9.60
N GLU A 170 8.85 13.62 10.20
CA GLU A 170 9.89 14.46 9.61
C GLU A 170 10.94 13.67 8.81
N ALA A 171 10.65 12.40 8.49
CA ALA A 171 11.50 11.49 7.72
C ALA A 171 12.85 11.14 8.38
N LYS A 172 12.98 11.30 9.71
CA LYS A 172 14.18 10.87 10.43
C LYS A 172 14.10 9.38 10.75
N LEU A 173 15.14 8.61 10.44
CA LEU A 173 15.23 7.22 10.88
C LEU A 173 15.28 7.14 12.41
N LEU A 174 14.27 6.48 13.00
CA LEU A 174 14.14 6.26 14.44
C LEU A 174 14.79 4.94 14.88
N GLY A 175 14.75 3.93 14.00
CA GLY A 175 15.34 2.62 14.26
C GLY A 175 14.96 1.58 13.22
N THR A 176 15.47 0.37 13.39
CA THR A 176 15.16 -0.80 12.55
C THR A 176 14.70 -1.99 13.39
N ILE A 177 13.89 -2.85 12.80
CA ILE A 177 13.57 -4.18 13.33
C ILE A 177 14.27 -5.20 12.43
N GLU A 178 15.31 -5.83 12.98
CA GLU A 178 16.07 -6.90 12.32
C GLU A 178 15.29 -8.21 12.34
N LEU A 179 15.31 -8.93 11.23
CA LEU A 179 14.66 -10.23 11.05
C LEU A 179 15.62 -11.20 10.37
N SER A 180 15.41 -12.50 10.55
CA SER A 180 16.21 -13.53 9.87
C SER A 180 15.89 -13.67 8.38
N GLU A 181 14.73 -13.19 7.94
CA GLU A 181 14.28 -13.19 6.55
C GLU A 181 13.92 -11.77 6.10
N THR A 182 14.08 -11.47 4.81
CA THR A 182 13.71 -10.16 4.24
C THR A 182 12.20 -9.92 4.39
N PRO A 183 11.78 -8.85 5.10
CA PRO A 183 10.37 -8.50 5.20
C PRO A 183 9.81 -8.05 3.86
N SER A 184 8.53 -8.38 3.61
CA SER A 184 7.79 -7.97 2.42
C SER A 184 6.64 -7.01 2.74
N ASN A 185 6.03 -7.09 3.93
CA ASN A 185 4.95 -6.17 4.30
C ASN A 185 4.82 -6.07 5.83
N VAL A 186 4.18 -5.00 6.29
CA VAL A 186 3.91 -4.71 7.70
C VAL A 186 2.48 -4.21 7.89
N SER A 187 1.82 -4.65 8.97
CA SER A 187 0.51 -4.12 9.35
C SER A 187 0.30 -4.19 10.86
N PHE A 188 -0.41 -3.23 11.42
CA PHE A 188 -0.80 -3.26 12.82
C PHE A 188 -2.08 -4.07 13.01
N GLY A 189 -2.14 -4.85 14.09
CA GLY A 189 -3.27 -5.72 14.41
C GLY A 189 -3.40 -5.99 15.90
N ASP A 190 -4.16 -7.05 16.22
CA ASP A 190 -4.79 -7.30 17.52
C ASP A 190 -5.88 -6.28 17.89
N GLY A 191 -6.64 -6.60 18.94
CA GLY A 191 -7.79 -5.78 19.38
C GLY A 191 -7.40 -4.37 19.84
N ASP A 192 -6.15 -4.14 20.21
CA ASP A 192 -5.61 -2.85 20.64
C ASP A 192 -4.80 -2.12 19.57
N LEU A 193 -4.57 -2.74 18.40
CA LEU A 193 -3.70 -2.26 17.31
C LEU A 193 -2.25 -1.99 17.71
N GLU A 194 -1.76 -2.57 18.81
CA GLU A 194 -0.39 -2.35 19.32
C GLU A 194 0.58 -3.47 18.94
N SER A 195 0.17 -4.38 18.05
CA SER A 195 1.09 -5.38 17.50
C SER A 195 1.37 -5.14 16.04
N LEU A 196 2.65 -5.05 15.69
CA LEU A 196 3.10 -5.04 14.30
C LEU A 196 3.27 -6.48 13.82
N PHE A 197 2.45 -6.88 12.86
CA PHE A 197 2.62 -8.11 12.09
C PHE A 197 3.52 -7.84 10.89
N ILE A 198 4.47 -8.72 10.64
CA ILE A 198 5.46 -8.58 9.57
C ILE A 198 5.49 -9.88 8.78
N THR A 199 5.16 -9.82 7.48
CA THR A 199 5.37 -10.96 6.58
C THR A 199 6.80 -10.92 6.07
N ALA A 200 7.51 -12.04 6.09
CA ALA A 200 8.88 -12.13 5.59
C ALA A 200 9.11 -13.51 5.00
N ARG A 201 9.10 -13.60 3.66
CA ARG A 201 9.33 -14.83 2.89
C ARG A 201 8.48 -16.00 3.39
N THR A 202 9.04 -16.88 4.24
CA THR A 202 8.36 -18.09 4.73
C THR A 202 7.72 -17.92 6.11
N SER A 203 7.92 -16.79 6.76
CA SER A 203 7.51 -16.53 8.14
C SER A 203 6.56 -15.34 8.28
N VAL A 204 5.79 -15.34 9.37
CA VAL A 204 5.06 -14.17 9.87
C VAL A 204 5.51 -13.91 11.30
N TYR A 205 6.03 -12.70 11.54
CA TYR A 205 6.43 -12.22 12.86
C TYR A 205 5.34 -11.36 13.46
N ARG A 206 5.30 -11.29 14.79
CA ARG A 206 4.45 -10.38 15.56
C ARG A 206 5.31 -9.72 16.64
N VAL A 207 5.35 -8.40 16.65
CA VAL A 207 6.13 -7.60 17.60
C VAL A 207 5.18 -6.66 18.35
N ARG A 208 5.28 -6.63 19.69
CA ARG A 208 4.56 -5.62 20.48
C ARG A 208 5.22 -4.27 20.32
N MET A 209 4.39 -3.28 20.02
CA MET A 209 4.76 -1.90 19.84
C MET A 209 4.23 -1.08 21.02
N GLY A 210 4.95 -0.03 21.41
CA GLY A 210 4.47 0.93 22.43
C GLY A 210 3.55 2.02 21.85
N VAL A 211 2.90 1.73 20.72
CA VAL A 211 2.13 2.68 19.91
C VAL A 211 1.13 1.89 19.06
N LYS A 212 -0.03 2.49 18.78
CA LYS A 212 -1.06 1.89 17.93
C LYS A 212 -0.84 2.17 16.45
N GLY A 213 -1.26 1.25 15.60
CA GLY A 213 -1.42 1.50 14.18
C GLY A 213 -2.41 2.64 13.91
N ALA A 214 -2.17 3.40 12.84
CA ALA A 214 -3.15 4.37 12.39
C ALA A 214 -4.44 3.64 11.96
N SER A 215 -5.56 3.94 12.61
CA SER A 215 -6.87 3.49 12.12
C SER A 215 -7.15 4.21 10.80
N GLN A 216 -7.10 3.46 9.70
CA GLN A 216 -7.50 3.93 8.37
C GLN A 216 -8.98 3.65 8.10
N ASN A 217 -9.66 3.05 9.09
CA ASN A 217 -11.03 2.57 9.09
C ASN A 217 -11.80 3.28 10.20
#